data_AF-A0A661KZA6-F1
#
_entry.id   AF-A0A661KZA6-F1
#
_cell.length_a   1.000
_cell.length_b   1.000
_cell.length_c   1.000
_cell.angle_alpha   90.00
_cell.angle_beta   90.00
_cell.angle_gamma   90.00
#
_symmetry.space_group_name_H-M   'P 1'
#
loop_
_entity.id
_entity.type
_entity.pdbx_description
1 polymer ?
#
loop_
_entity_poly.entity_id
_entity_poly.type
_entity_poly.pdbx_seq_one_letter_code
_entity_poly.pdbx_strand_id
1 'polypeptide(L)'
;MRKIQNNHINGLQILIGVAGLSLGTFVYVIDRPPEATYFIYFSKINVSLYNTFPNVFGVIGNSLPDLLHVFSFILLTAGLLSCQKKCSIIVCISWFSVDFLFEIFQKYNAMPLEIIPNWFKAIPFLENTENYFKQGTFDIADLIAIALGAVVAYVILLTTNNRREIS
;
A
#
# COMPACT_ATOMS: atom_id res chain seq x y z
N MET A 1 33.71 2.57 17.12
CA MET A 1 32.86 3.77 17.33
C MET A 1 31.61 3.66 16.45
N ARG A 2 30.42 3.45 17.04
CA ARG A 2 29.15 3.58 16.32
C ARG A 2 28.95 5.07 16.03
N LYS A 3 29.01 5.49 14.75
CA LYS A 3 28.51 6.81 14.35
C LYS A 3 27.04 6.85 14.75
N ILE A 4 26.71 7.68 15.73
CA ILE A 4 25.32 8.05 16.01
C ILE A 4 24.89 8.85 14.78
N GLN A 5 24.19 8.16 13.88
CA GLN A 5 23.68 8.77 12.66
C GLN A 5 22.52 9.65 13.08
N ASN A 6 22.68 10.97 13.01
CA ASN A 6 21.56 11.89 13.14
C ASN A 6 20.51 11.48 12.10
N ASN A 7 19.40 10.92 12.57
CA ASN A 7 18.30 10.43 11.76
C ASN A 7 17.54 11.63 11.17
N HIS A 8 18.15 12.29 10.19
CA HIS A 8 17.43 13.25 9.35
C HIS A 8 16.54 12.48 8.39
N ILE A 9 15.23 12.62 8.62
CA ILE A 9 14.12 12.12 7.81
C ILE A 9 14.39 12.39 6.33
N ASN A 10 14.11 11.41 5.46
CA ASN A 10 14.23 11.58 4.02
C ASN A 10 12.94 12.14 3.42
N GLY A 11 12.87 13.47 3.32
CA GLY A 11 11.72 14.17 2.75
C GLY A 11 11.42 13.79 1.29
N LEU A 12 12.43 13.42 0.48
CA LEU A 12 12.22 13.00 -0.90
C LEU A 12 11.55 11.63 -0.97
N GLN A 13 12.01 10.65 -0.17
CA GLN A 13 11.37 9.33 -0.10
C GLN A 13 9.92 9.45 0.38
N ILE A 14 9.67 10.29 1.39
CA ILE A 14 8.32 10.56 1.88
C ILE A 14 7.46 11.20 0.81
N LEU A 15 7.94 12.22 0.11
CA LEU A 15 7.19 12.89 -0.96
C LEU A 15 6.80 11.91 -2.07
N ILE A 16 7.73 11.06 -2.52
CA ILE A 16 7.45 10.04 -3.55
C ILE A 16 6.40 9.04 -3.04
N GLY A 17 6.51 8.59 -1.78
CA GLY A 17 5.54 7.68 -1.18
C GLY A 17 4.14 8.31 -1.04
N VAL A 18 4.05 9.57 -0.60
CA VAL A 18 2.76 10.30 -0.53
C VAL A 18 2.14 10.46 -1.92
N ALA A 19 2.94 10.78 -2.93
CA ALA A 19 2.46 10.89 -4.31
C ALA A 19 1.94 9.54 -4.83
N GLY A 20 2.64 8.43 -4.53
CA GLY A 20 2.20 7.07 -4.85
C GLY A 20 0.86 6.69 -4.20
N LEU A 21 0.70 6.95 -2.90
CA LEU A 21 -0.58 6.72 -2.20
C LEU A 21 -1.72 7.56 -2.78
N SER A 22 -1.43 8.82 -3.10
CA SER A 22 -2.42 9.73 -3.67
C SER A 22 -2.88 9.23 -5.04
N LEU A 23 -1.96 8.73 -5.87
CA LEU A 23 -2.28 8.12 -7.15
C LEU A 23 -3.11 6.84 -6.99
N GLY A 24 -2.76 5.97 -6.05
CA GLY A 24 -3.55 4.75 -5.78
C GLY A 24 -4.96 5.09 -5.30
N THR A 25 -5.09 6.08 -4.42
CA THR A 25 -6.38 6.60 -3.96
C THR A 25 -7.22 7.15 -5.11
N PHE A 26 -6.58 7.83 -6.06
CA PHE A 26 -7.27 8.37 -7.24
C PHE A 26 -7.87 7.26 -8.12
N VAL A 27 -7.17 6.14 -8.28
CA VAL A 27 -7.71 4.95 -8.99
C VAL A 27 -8.97 4.44 -8.30
N TYR A 28 -8.98 4.37 -6.96
CA TYR A 28 -10.16 3.97 -6.20
C TYR A 28 -11.35 4.94 -6.35
N VAL A 29 -11.11 6.24 -6.51
CA VAL A 29 -12.17 7.25 -6.67
C VAL A 29 -12.86 7.17 -8.05
N ILE A 30 -12.11 6.80 -9.10
CA ILE A 30 -12.60 6.79 -10.47
C ILE A 30 -13.18 5.44 -10.87
N ASP A 31 -12.42 4.37 -10.66
CA ASP A 31 -12.69 3.07 -11.31
C ASP A 31 -13.32 2.03 -10.37
N ARG A 32 -13.38 2.28 -9.06
CA ARG A 32 -13.96 1.34 -8.08
C ARG A 32 -15.34 1.79 -7.55
N PRO A 33 -16.27 0.85 -7.35
CA PRO A 33 -17.58 1.16 -6.81
C PRO A 33 -17.49 1.74 -5.38
N PRO A 34 -18.32 2.74 -5.04
CA PRO A 34 -18.25 3.42 -3.75
C PRO A 34 -18.42 2.46 -2.56
N GLU A 35 -19.16 1.37 -2.73
CA GLU A 35 -19.39 0.34 -1.70
C GLU A 35 -18.14 -0.48 -1.36
N ALA A 36 -17.15 -0.51 -2.27
CA ALA A 36 -15.85 -1.15 -2.04
C ALA A 36 -14.80 -0.18 -1.48
N THR A 37 -15.13 1.12 -1.37
CA THR A 37 -14.21 2.17 -0.91
C THR A 37 -14.66 2.77 0.42
N TYR A 38 -14.05 2.30 1.51
CA TYR A 38 -14.41 2.69 2.88
C TYR A 38 -14.57 4.20 3.10
N PHE A 39 -13.63 5.01 2.61
CA PHE A 39 -13.64 6.46 2.82
C PHE A 39 -14.75 7.19 2.05
N ILE A 40 -15.09 6.72 0.85
CA ILE A 40 -16.17 7.32 0.05
C ILE A 40 -17.53 6.95 0.66
N TYR A 41 -17.70 5.69 1.07
CA TYR A 41 -18.91 5.23 1.76
C TYR A 41 -19.10 5.94 3.11
N PHE A 42 -18.05 6.04 3.93
CA PHE A 42 -18.12 6.67 5.25
C PHE A 42 -18.35 8.19 5.18
N SER A 43 -17.69 8.89 4.24
CA SER A 43 -17.82 10.34 4.13
C SER A 43 -19.20 10.81 3.66
N LYS A 44 -20.03 9.93 3.06
CA LYS A 44 -21.31 10.28 2.40
C LYS A 44 -21.20 11.40 1.35
N ILE A 45 -19.98 11.80 0.99
CA ILE A 45 -19.74 12.77 -0.08
C ILE A 45 -19.69 11.97 -1.37
N ASN A 46 -20.54 12.34 -2.33
CA ASN A 46 -20.71 11.67 -3.62
C ASN A 46 -19.53 11.98 -4.56
N VAL A 47 -18.31 11.64 -4.15
CA VAL A 47 -17.06 11.88 -4.89
C VAL A 47 -16.74 10.73 -5.84
N SER A 48 -17.51 9.63 -5.79
CA SER A 48 -17.32 8.52 -6.72
C SER A 48 -17.65 8.96 -8.14
N LEU A 49 -16.66 8.92 -9.02
CA LEU A 49 -16.83 9.12 -10.46
C LEU A 49 -17.11 7.80 -11.18
N TYR A 50 -17.26 6.71 -10.43
CA TYR A 50 -17.64 5.40 -10.91
C TYR A 50 -18.95 5.51 -11.71
N ASN A 51 -18.95 4.98 -12.95
CA ASN A 51 -20.01 5.13 -13.96
C ASN A 51 -20.22 6.53 -14.58
N THR A 52 -19.49 7.56 -14.14
CA THR A 52 -19.53 8.89 -14.78
C THR A 52 -18.48 9.00 -15.90
N PHE A 53 -17.35 8.30 -15.75
CA PHE A 53 -16.32 8.17 -16.78
C PHE A 53 -16.21 6.70 -17.25
N PRO A 54 -15.85 6.45 -18.53
CA PRO A 54 -15.46 5.10 -18.95
C PRO A 54 -14.24 4.65 -18.15
N ASN A 55 -14.17 3.35 -17.82
CA ASN A 55 -13.09 2.74 -17.05
C ASN A 55 -11.72 3.20 -17.59
N VAL A 56 -11.04 4.09 -16.87
CA VAL A 56 -9.86 4.81 -17.40
C VAL A 56 -8.63 3.91 -17.35
N PHE A 57 -8.50 3.12 -16.28
CA PHE A 57 -7.38 2.19 -16.08
C PHE A 57 -7.75 0.75 -16.47
N GLY A 58 -9.05 0.44 -16.61
CA GLY A 58 -9.53 -0.86 -17.08
C GLY A 58 -8.95 -2.02 -16.25
N VAL A 59 -8.38 -3.03 -16.90
CA VAL A 59 -7.82 -4.21 -16.22
C VAL A 59 -6.60 -3.86 -15.36
N ILE A 60 -5.83 -2.84 -15.73
CA ILE A 60 -4.64 -2.40 -14.97
C ILE A 60 -5.05 -1.77 -13.64
N GLY A 61 -6.22 -1.11 -13.60
CA GLY A 61 -6.78 -0.53 -12.39
C GLY A 61 -7.10 -1.54 -11.28
N ASN A 62 -7.12 -2.84 -11.60
CA ASN A 62 -7.35 -3.88 -10.60
C ASN A 62 -6.14 -4.09 -9.69
N SER A 63 -4.94 -4.20 -10.27
CA SER A 63 -3.69 -4.52 -9.55
C SER A 63 -2.78 -3.30 -9.32
N LEU A 64 -3.05 -2.18 -10.00
CA LEU A 64 -2.29 -0.94 -9.84
C LEU A 64 -2.30 -0.42 -8.39
N PRO A 65 -3.43 -0.46 -7.65
CA PRO A 65 -3.42 -0.07 -6.25
C PRO A 65 -2.50 -0.91 -5.38
N ASP A 66 -2.43 -2.23 -5.58
CA ASP A 66 -1.56 -3.12 -4.78
C ASP A 66 -0.08 -2.86 -5.04
N LEU A 67 0.29 -2.55 -6.29
CA LEU A 67 1.63 -2.06 -6.62
C LEU A 67 1.94 -0.77 -5.86
N LEU A 68 1.01 0.21 -5.92
CA LEU A 68 1.22 1.54 -5.34
C LEU A 68 1.20 1.51 -3.82
N HIS A 69 0.44 0.62 -3.19
CA HIS A 69 0.41 0.44 -1.74
C HIS A 69 1.76 -0.03 -1.20
N VAL A 70 2.23 -1.20 -1.63
CA VAL A 70 3.51 -1.76 -1.14
C VAL A 70 4.67 -0.80 -1.45
N PHE A 71 4.66 -0.20 -2.65
CA PHE A 71 5.65 0.80 -3.06
C PHE A 71 5.70 1.99 -2.10
N SER A 72 4.54 2.57 -1.81
CA SER A 72 4.44 3.79 -1.02
C SER A 72 4.74 3.54 0.46
N PHE A 73 4.24 2.44 1.02
CA PHE A 73 4.51 2.10 2.42
C PHE A 73 6.00 1.84 2.67
N ILE A 74 6.70 1.18 1.74
CA ILE A 74 8.15 1.00 1.83
C ILE A 74 8.86 2.36 1.87
N LEU A 75 8.55 3.27 0.94
CA LEU A 75 9.21 4.57 0.86
C LEU A 75 8.91 5.48 2.06
N LEU A 76 7.67 5.50 2.53
CA LEU A 76 7.28 6.27 3.72
C LEU A 76 7.98 5.75 4.97
N THR A 77 7.95 4.43 5.19
CA THR A 77 8.57 3.79 6.37
C THR A 77 10.08 3.99 6.36
N ALA A 78 10.73 3.71 5.23
CA ALA A 78 12.18 3.88 5.11
C ALA A 78 12.60 5.36 5.22
N GLY A 79 11.79 6.28 4.68
CA GLY A 79 12.06 7.71 4.74
C GLY A 79 11.93 8.29 6.14
N LEU A 80 10.92 7.88 6.89
CA LEU A 80 10.74 8.27 8.29
C LEU A 80 11.85 7.70 9.18
N LEU A 81 12.20 6.43 9.00
CA LEU A 81 13.25 5.76 9.77
C LEU A 81 14.66 6.15 9.32
N SER A 82 14.81 6.92 8.24
CA SER A 82 16.11 7.25 7.62
C SER A 82 16.95 5.99 7.37
N CYS A 83 16.30 4.93 6.89
CA CYS A 83 16.90 3.60 6.79
C CYS A 83 18.15 3.58 5.90
N GLN A 84 19.24 3.00 6.42
CA GLN A 84 20.39 2.57 5.60
C GLN A 84 20.06 1.31 4.78
N LYS A 85 21.02 0.83 3.95
CA LYS A 85 20.86 -0.35 3.07
C LYS A 85 20.26 -1.58 3.78
N LYS A 86 20.79 -1.96 4.95
CA LYS A 86 20.30 -3.13 5.72
C LYS A 86 18.86 -2.94 6.23
N CYS A 87 18.56 -1.75 6.75
CA CYS A 87 17.20 -1.38 7.21
C CYS A 87 16.21 -1.36 6.05
N SER A 88 16.64 -0.88 4.87
CA SER A 88 15.81 -0.82 3.66
C SER A 88 15.35 -2.22 3.22
N ILE A 89 16.24 -3.22 3.27
CA ILE A 89 15.89 -4.61 2.95
C ILE A 89 14.82 -5.14 3.92
N ILE A 90 14.99 -4.89 5.22
CA ILE A 90 14.03 -5.32 6.24
C ILE A 90 12.66 -4.69 5.96
N VAL A 91 12.61 -3.37 5.72
CA VAL A 91 11.36 -2.67 5.41
C VAL A 91 10.70 -3.23 4.14
N CYS A 92 11.48 -3.51 3.08
CA CYS A 92 10.96 -4.08 1.84
C CYS A 92 10.36 -5.48 2.07
N ILE A 93 11.09 -6.37 2.76
CA ILE A 93 10.62 -7.72 3.04
C ILE A 93 9.37 -7.68 3.93
N SER A 94 9.37 -6.83 4.97
CA SER A 94 8.23 -6.72 5.88
C SER A 94 6.96 -6.30 5.15
N TRP A 95 7.00 -5.23 4.36
CA TRP A 95 5.82 -4.79 3.61
C TRP A 95 5.43 -5.77 2.50
N PHE A 96 6.38 -6.31 1.75
CA PHE A 96 6.09 -7.37 0.78
C PHE A 96 5.38 -8.56 1.44
N SER A 97 5.85 -9.03 2.59
CA SER A 97 5.23 -10.15 3.30
C SER A 97 3.84 -9.83 3.82
N VAL A 98 3.60 -8.60 4.28
CA VAL A 98 2.28 -8.16 4.72
C VAL A 98 1.30 -8.23 3.54
N ASP A 99 1.55 -7.47 2.47
CA ASP A 99 0.65 -7.41 1.30
C ASP A 99 0.47 -8.81 0.67
N PHE A 100 1.54 -9.60 0.56
CA PHE A 100 1.48 -10.97 0.07
C PHE A 100 0.57 -11.87 0.94
N LEU A 101 0.65 -11.75 2.27
CA LEU A 101 -0.21 -12.54 3.17
C LEU A 101 -1.67 -12.12 3.06
N PHE A 102 -1.95 -10.82 2.93
CA PHE A 102 -3.32 -10.33 2.71
C PHE A 102 -3.91 -10.92 1.43
N GLU A 103 -3.14 -10.95 0.34
CA GLU A 103 -3.55 -11.53 -0.94
C GLU A 103 -3.79 -13.05 -0.83
N ILE A 104 -2.88 -13.78 -0.20
CA ILE A 104 -3.06 -15.22 0.05
C ILE A 104 -4.28 -15.49 0.93
N PHE A 105 -4.57 -14.64 1.91
CA PHE A 105 -5.75 -14.80 2.76
C PHE A 105 -7.06 -14.59 2.01
N GLN A 106 -7.10 -13.73 0.99
CA GLN A 106 -8.27 -13.61 0.11
C GLN A 106 -8.55 -14.90 -0.69
N LYS A 107 -7.56 -15.77 -0.89
CA LYS A 107 -7.79 -17.11 -1.48
C LYS A 107 -8.66 -18.00 -0.58
N TYR A 108 -8.61 -17.79 0.73
CA TYR A 108 -9.28 -18.62 1.73
C TYR A 108 -10.46 -17.88 2.35
N ASN A 109 -11.46 -17.50 1.55
CA ASN A 109 -12.64 -16.68 1.90
C ASN A 109 -13.20 -16.83 3.34
N ALA A 110 -13.21 -18.03 3.93
CA ALA A 110 -13.75 -18.27 5.27
C ALA A 110 -12.73 -18.07 6.42
N MET A 111 -11.45 -18.34 6.20
CA MET A 111 -10.45 -18.40 7.27
C MET A 111 -10.16 -17.03 7.92
N PRO A 112 -10.02 -15.91 7.17
CA PRO A 112 -9.83 -14.60 7.78
C PRO A 112 -11.03 -14.17 8.63
N LEU A 113 -12.25 -14.52 8.21
CA LEU A 113 -13.49 -14.14 8.89
C LEU A 113 -13.63 -14.78 10.28
N GLU A 114 -13.00 -15.94 10.49
CA GLU A 114 -12.98 -16.64 11.78
C GLU A 114 -11.90 -16.09 12.73
N ILE A 115 -10.83 -15.51 12.18
CA ILE A 115 -9.65 -15.06 12.95
C ILE A 115 -9.76 -13.56 13.31
N ILE A 116 -10.50 -12.77 12.52
CA ILE A 116 -10.67 -11.33 12.79
C ILE A 116 -11.31 -11.12 14.16
N PRO A 117 -10.60 -10.46 15.10
CA PRO A 117 -11.14 -10.22 16.42
C PRO A 117 -12.37 -9.31 16.39
N ASN A 118 -13.41 -9.64 17.16
CA ASN A 118 -14.64 -8.83 17.22
C ASN A 118 -14.40 -7.36 17.63
N TRP A 119 -13.32 -7.07 18.37
CA TRP A 119 -12.98 -5.71 18.76
C TRP A 119 -12.57 -4.82 17.58
N PHE A 120 -12.22 -5.39 16.41
CA PHE A 120 -11.99 -4.62 15.18
C PHE A 120 -13.23 -3.78 14.82
N LYS A 121 -14.44 -4.28 15.07
CA LYS A 121 -15.69 -3.56 14.82
C LYS A 121 -15.84 -2.27 15.64
N ALA A 122 -15.08 -2.13 16.73
CA ALA A 122 -15.13 -0.97 17.61
C ALA A 122 -14.05 0.07 17.31
N ILE A 123 -13.09 -0.24 16.42
CA ILE A 123 -11.97 0.64 16.10
C ILE A 123 -12.15 1.17 14.68
N PRO A 124 -12.25 2.51 14.50
CA PRO A 124 -12.31 3.11 13.18
C PRO A 124 -11.16 2.61 12.28
N PHE A 125 -11.44 2.46 10.99
CA PHE A 125 -10.62 1.81 9.96
C PHE A 125 -10.53 0.27 10.04
N LEU A 126 -10.49 -0.32 11.23
CA LEU A 126 -10.36 -1.78 11.39
C LEU A 126 -11.69 -2.53 11.23
N GLU A 127 -12.82 -1.84 11.40
CA GLU A 127 -14.14 -2.43 11.15
C GLU A 127 -14.33 -2.85 9.68
N ASN A 128 -13.58 -2.23 8.76
CA ASN A 128 -13.62 -2.56 7.34
C ASN A 128 -12.82 -3.82 6.96
N THR A 129 -12.00 -4.36 7.87
CA THR A 129 -11.19 -5.55 7.59
C THR A 129 -12.06 -6.74 7.16
N GLU A 130 -13.24 -6.91 7.75
CA GLU A 130 -14.18 -7.97 7.37
C GLU A 130 -14.68 -7.80 5.92
N ASN A 131 -15.05 -6.57 5.54
CA ASN A 131 -15.50 -6.26 4.18
C ASN A 131 -14.38 -6.44 3.14
N TYR A 132 -13.14 -6.08 3.50
CA TYR A 132 -11.97 -6.28 2.64
C TYR A 132 -11.83 -7.75 2.22
N PHE A 133 -11.89 -8.69 3.16
CA PHE A 133 -11.77 -10.12 2.84
C PHE A 133 -13.03 -10.72 2.20
N LYS A 134 -14.22 -10.16 2.45
CA LYS A 134 -15.47 -10.62 1.81
C LYS A 134 -15.57 -10.22 0.34
N GLN A 135 -15.06 -9.04 0.00
CA GLN A 135 -15.17 -8.47 -1.34
C GLN A 135 -13.90 -8.68 -2.18
N GLY A 136 -12.77 -8.95 -1.53
CA GLY A 136 -11.51 -9.26 -2.18
C GLY A 136 -11.53 -10.59 -2.91
N THR A 137 -10.71 -10.69 -3.95
CA THR A 137 -10.56 -11.90 -4.76
C THR A 137 -9.09 -12.13 -5.04
N PHE A 138 -8.62 -13.34 -4.80
CA PHE A 138 -7.24 -13.69 -5.11
C PHE A 138 -6.93 -13.54 -6.61
N ASP A 139 -5.92 -12.73 -6.94
CA ASP A 139 -5.37 -12.57 -8.29
C ASP A 139 -3.84 -12.73 -8.30
N ILE A 140 -3.33 -13.49 -9.26
CA ILE A 140 -1.89 -13.65 -9.49
C ILE A 140 -1.28 -12.33 -9.99
N ALA A 141 -2.05 -11.51 -10.71
CA ALA A 141 -1.61 -10.19 -11.15
C ALA A 141 -1.27 -9.29 -9.95
N ASP A 142 -2.02 -9.39 -8.85
CA ASP A 142 -1.81 -8.61 -7.64
C ASP A 142 -0.52 -9.04 -6.93
N LEU A 143 -0.22 -10.35 -6.89
CA LEU A 143 1.08 -10.84 -6.40
C LEU A 143 2.27 -10.32 -7.23
N ILE A 144 2.13 -10.27 -8.55
CA ILE A 144 3.16 -9.72 -9.44
C ILE A 144 3.30 -8.21 -9.20
N ALA A 145 2.18 -7.50 -9.06
CA ALA A 145 2.14 -6.07 -8.77
C ALA A 145 2.83 -5.74 -7.44
N ILE A 146 2.57 -6.52 -6.39
CA ILE A 146 3.22 -6.40 -5.08
C ILE A 146 4.73 -6.63 -5.20
N ALA A 147 5.15 -7.68 -5.90
CA ALA A 147 6.57 -7.96 -6.12
C ALA A 147 7.27 -6.82 -6.89
N LEU A 148 6.64 -6.31 -7.95
CA LEU A 148 7.16 -5.20 -8.74
C LEU A 148 7.24 -3.91 -7.90
N GLY A 149 6.20 -3.58 -7.14
CA GLY A 149 6.17 -2.42 -6.26
C GLY A 149 7.31 -2.43 -5.24
N ALA A 150 7.56 -3.59 -4.61
CA ALA A 150 8.65 -3.76 -3.66
C ALA A 150 10.04 -3.62 -4.33
N VAL A 151 10.24 -4.20 -5.51
CA VAL A 151 11.49 -4.07 -6.28
C VAL A 151 11.75 -2.62 -6.67
N VAL A 152 10.74 -1.94 -7.23
CA VAL A 152 10.86 -0.54 -7.64
C VAL A 152 11.16 0.36 -6.44
N ALA A 153 10.47 0.16 -5.32
CA ALA A 153 10.73 0.90 -4.09
C ALA A 153 12.17 0.69 -3.60
N TYR A 154 12.65 -0.56 -3.60
CA TYR A 154 14.02 -0.88 -3.20
C TYR A 154 15.06 -0.18 -4.08
N VAL A 155 14.87 -0.15 -5.41
CA VAL A 155 15.74 0.58 -6.34
C VAL A 155 15.78 2.07 -6.00
N ILE A 156 14.63 2.70 -5.77
CA ILE A 156 14.56 4.12 -5.37
C ILE A 156 15.28 4.35 -4.04
N LEU A 157 15.11 3.47 -3.05
CA LEU A 157 15.83 3.56 -1.78
C LEU A 157 17.34 3.49 -1.98
N LEU A 158 17.84 2.59 -2.83
CA LEU A 158 19.28 2.52 -3.14
C LEU A 158 19.79 3.80 -3.81
N THR A 159 19.07 4.32 -4.81
CA THR A 159 19.47 5.55 -5.51
C THR A 159 19.48 6.76 -4.58
N THR A 160 18.45 6.91 -3.76
CA THR A 160 18.31 8.04 -2.84
C THR A 160 19.25 7.95 -1.63
N ASN A 161 19.57 6.74 -1.15
CA ASN A 161 20.55 6.54 -0.10
C ASN A 161 21.99 6.76 -0.57
N ASN A 162 22.35 6.30 -1.78
CA ASN A 162 23.69 6.52 -2.33
C ASN A 162 23.98 8.03 -2.53
N ARG A 163 22.98 8.83 -2.93
CA ARG A 163 23.15 10.30 -3.02
C ARG A 163 23.50 10.95 -1.68
N ARG A 164 23.00 10.39 -0.57
CA ARG A 164 23.26 10.87 0.80
C ARG A 164 24.64 10.46 1.33
N GLU A 165 25.20 9.33 0.88
CA GLU A 165 26.58 8.95 1.24
C GLU A 165 27.63 9.84 0.55
N ILE A 166 27.26 10.50 -0.56
CA ILE A 166 28.15 11.35 -1.36
C ILE A 166 28.07 12.84 -0.97
N SER A 167 26.94 13.29 -0.41
CA SER A 167 26.71 14.67 0.07
C SER A 167 27.24 14.90 1.48
#